data_AF-A0A7K9HUA2-F1
#
_entry.id   AF-A0A7K9HUA2-F1
#
_cell.length_a   1.000
_cell.length_b   1.000
_cell.length_c   1.000
_cell.angle_alpha   90.00
_cell.angle_beta   90.00
_cell.angle_gamma   90.00
#
_symmetry.space_group_name_H-M   'P 1'
#
loop_
_entity.id
_entity.type
_entity.pdbx_description
1 polymer ?
#
loop_
_entity_poly.entity_id
_entity_poly.type
_entity_poly.pdbx_seq_one_letter_code
_entity_poly.pdbx_strand_id
1 'polypeptide(L)'
;LRAQATAQELRLQQQEEKLHRLEMERRRLHNTIQELKGNIRVFCRVRPVLPEEEERQKGLEHLHFPPNDNKALVLSKPEEVRHFGGRDVRYDFSFDRVFPPGTSQQEVFEEIALLVQV
;
A
#
# COMPACT_ATOMS: atom_id res chain seq x y z
N LEU A 1 28.48 -18.47 43.75
CA LEU A 1 28.05 -19.33 42.61
C LEU A 1 26.54 -19.55 42.60
N ARG A 2 25.92 -20.30 43.53
CA ARG A 2 24.44 -20.53 43.54
C ARG A 2 23.59 -19.25 43.62
N ALA A 3 23.94 -18.31 44.50
CA ALA A 3 23.20 -17.04 44.64
C ALA A 3 23.30 -16.12 43.39
N GLN A 4 24.39 -16.23 42.62
CA GLN A 4 24.54 -15.49 41.36
C GLN A 4 23.71 -16.13 40.24
N ALA A 5 23.65 -17.46 40.19
CA ALA A 5 22.82 -18.19 39.24
C ALA A 5 21.32 -17.88 39.45
N THR A 6 20.84 -17.92 40.69
CA THR A 6 19.43 -17.58 41.00
C THR A 6 19.10 -16.12 40.69
N ALA A 7 20.04 -15.19 40.92
CA ALA A 7 19.83 -13.77 40.56
C ALA A 7 19.77 -13.56 39.04
N GLN A 8 20.54 -14.34 38.27
CA GLN A 8 20.49 -14.32 36.81
C GLN A 8 19.19 -14.93 36.28
N GLU A 9 18.74 -16.06 36.84
CA GLU A 9 17.47 -16.70 36.47
C GLU A 9 16.27 -15.77 36.69
N LEU A 10 16.22 -15.09 37.85
CA LEU A 10 15.16 -14.11 38.14
C LEU A 10 15.19 -12.95 37.14
N ARG A 11 16.38 -12.47 36.78
CA ARG A 11 16.53 -11.38 35.81
C ARG A 11 16.08 -11.81 34.41
N LEU A 12 16.38 -13.04 34.00
CA LEU A 12 15.91 -13.60 32.73
C LEU A 12 14.39 -13.69 32.71
N GLN A 13 13.77 -14.22 33.76
CA GLN A 13 12.30 -14.28 33.88
C GLN A 13 11.66 -12.89 33.79
N GLN A 14 12.19 -11.90 34.52
CA GLN A 14 11.71 -10.52 34.44
C GLN A 14 11.85 -9.91 33.04
N GLN A 15 12.93 -10.23 32.32
CA GLN A 15 13.14 -9.78 30.96
C GLN A 15 12.18 -10.47 29.97
N GLU A 16 11.94 -11.77 30.14
CA GLU A 16 10.98 -12.53 29.33
C GLU A 16 9.55 -12.00 29.53
N GLU A 17 9.12 -11.77 30.77
CA GLU A 17 7.80 -11.18 31.07
C GLU A 17 7.67 -9.77 30.46
N LYS A 18 8.73 -8.96 30.55
CA LYS A 18 8.76 -7.63 29.94
C LYS A 18 8.65 -7.70 28.42
N LEU A 19 9.40 -8.60 27.78
CA LEU A 19 9.34 -8.80 26.33
C LEU A 19 7.96 -9.27 25.90
N HIS A 20 7.37 -10.21 26.63
CA HIS A 20 6.02 -10.71 26.36
C HIS A 20 4.97 -9.60 26.45
N ARG A 21 5.03 -8.74 27.48
CA ARG A 21 4.13 -7.60 27.63
C ARG A 21 4.28 -6.59 26.50
N LEU A 22 5.51 -6.26 26.11
CA LEU A 22 5.78 -5.33 25.01
C LEU A 22 5.30 -5.90 23.67
N GLU A 23 5.45 -7.20 23.44
CA GLU A 23 4.94 -7.84 22.23
C GLU A 23 3.41 -7.85 22.17
N MET A 24 2.73 -8.08 23.29
CA MET A 24 1.27 -7.95 23.36
C MET A 24 0.79 -6.53 23.08
N GLU A 25 1.48 -5.52 23.62
CA GLU A 25 1.17 -4.11 23.34
C GLU A 25 1.42 -3.76 21.86
N ARG A 26 2.54 -4.22 21.28
CA ARG A 26 2.84 -4.07 19.85
C ARG A 26 1.71 -4.65 18.99
N ARG A 27 1.25 -5.87 19.30
CA ARG A 27 0.17 -6.54 18.56
C ARG A 27 -1.14 -5.77 18.66
N ARG A 28 -1.50 -5.30 19.87
CA ARG A 28 -2.71 -4.51 20.09
C ARG A 28 -2.68 -3.21 19.28
N LEU A 29 -1.60 -2.43 19.40
CA LEU A 29 -1.45 -1.17 18.68
C LEU A 29 -1.43 -1.37 17.17
N HIS A 30 -0.76 -2.42 16.70
CA HIS A 30 -0.76 -2.79 15.28
C HIS A 30 -2.18 -3.06 14.77
N ASN A 31 -2.97 -3.87 15.49
CA ASN A 31 -4.35 -4.17 15.10
C ASN A 31 -5.22 -2.91 15.10
N THR A 32 -5.09 -2.05 16.11
CA THR A 32 -5.81 -0.76 16.13
C THR A 32 -5.46 0.11 14.93
N ILE A 33 -4.17 0.18 14.55
CA ILE A 33 -3.75 0.92 13.35
C ILE A 33 -4.37 0.31 12.08
N GLN A 34 -4.40 -1.02 11.97
CA GLN A 34 -5.01 -1.69 10.80
C GLN A 34 -6.52 -1.44 10.72
N GLU A 35 -7.24 -1.55 11.84
CA GLU A 35 -8.67 -1.26 11.91
C GLU A 35 -8.98 0.18 11.51
N LEU A 36 -8.18 1.14 11.99
CA LEU A 36 -8.31 2.55 11.63
C LEU A 36 -8.02 2.83 10.16
N LYS A 37 -7.06 2.10 9.56
CA LYS A 37 -6.80 2.16 8.12
C LYS A 37 -7.92 1.51 7.29
N GLY A 38 -8.69 0.62 7.90
CA GLY A 38 -9.76 -0.13 7.26
C GLY A 38 -9.38 -1.60 7.05
N ASN A 39 -10.30 -2.49 7.41
CA ASN A 39 -10.11 -3.94 7.30
C ASN A 39 -10.07 -4.44 5.85
N ILE A 40 -10.69 -3.70 4.92
CA ILE A 40 -10.67 -3.97 3.49
C ILE A 40 -9.96 -2.79 2.84
N ARG A 41 -8.90 -3.08 2.07
CA ARG A 41 -8.14 -2.08 1.32
C ARG A 41 -8.11 -2.43 -0.15
N VAL A 42 -8.32 -1.45 -1.01
CA VAL A 42 -8.26 -1.57 -2.48
C VAL A 42 -7.08 -0.75 -2.99
N PHE A 43 -6.12 -1.47 -3.58
CA PHE A 43 -4.93 -0.89 -4.18
C PHE A 43 -5.03 -0.93 -5.70
N CYS A 44 -4.65 0.16 -6.36
CA CYS A 44 -4.51 0.17 -7.82
C CYS A 44 -3.02 0.18 -8.17
N ARG A 45 -2.57 -0.74 -9.03
CA ARG A 45 -1.22 -0.73 -9.59
C ARG A 45 -1.28 -0.75 -11.11
N VAL A 46 -0.72 0.28 -11.71
CA VAL A 46 -0.58 0.38 -13.16
C VAL A 46 0.75 -0.26 -13.55
N ARG A 47 0.72 -1.18 -14.53
CA ARG A 47 1.93 -1.85 -15.03
C ARG A 47 2.69 -0.91 -16.00
N PRO A 48 4.04 -0.92 -16.00
CA PRO A 48 4.82 -0.33 -17.09
C PRO A 48 4.39 -0.87 -18.46
N VAL A 49 4.36 0.03 -19.45
CA VAL A 49 4.18 -0.34 -20.86
C VAL A 49 5.44 -1.05 -21.33
N LEU A 50 5.29 -2.20 -22.00
CA LEU A 50 6.42 -2.88 -22.63
C LEU A 50 6.74 -2.23 -23.99
N PRO A 51 8.00 -2.30 -24.47
CA PRO A 51 8.38 -1.73 -25.76
C PRO A 51 7.49 -2.20 -26.92
N GLU A 52 7.07 -3.46 -26.93
CA GLU A 52 6.22 -4.04 -27.98
C GLU A 52 4.75 -3.53 -27.93
N GLU A 53 4.35 -2.95 -26.80
CA GLU A 53 3.00 -2.40 -26.59
C GLU A 53 2.93 -0.92 -26.95
N GLU A 54 4.05 -0.21 -26.87
CA GLU A 54 4.16 1.21 -27.20
C GLU A 54 3.92 1.48 -28.69
N GLU A 55 4.29 0.55 -29.57
CA GLU A 55 4.00 0.63 -31.00
C GLU A 55 2.52 0.34 -31.34
N ARG A 56 1.81 -0.39 -30.48
CA ARG A 56 0.44 -0.88 -30.73
C ARG A 56 -0.65 -0.07 -30.03
N GLN A 57 -0.32 0.61 -28.94
CA GLN A 57 -1.26 1.39 -28.12
C GLN A 57 -0.69 2.80 -27.92
N LYS A 58 -1.56 3.81 -27.77
CA LYS A 58 -1.16 5.20 -27.45
C LYS A 58 -0.58 5.37 -26.02
N GLY A 59 0.11 4.35 -25.51
CA GLY A 59 0.66 4.32 -24.16
C GLY A 59 -0.37 4.60 -23.07
N LEU A 60 0.04 5.40 -22.08
CA LEU A 60 -0.71 5.72 -20.87
C LEU A 60 -1.31 7.13 -20.88
N GLU A 61 -1.40 7.79 -22.04
CA GLU A 61 -1.85 9.19 -22.16
C GLU A 61 -3.25 9.45 -21.57
N HIS A 62 -4.09 8.41 -21.55
CA HIS A 62 -5.44 8.44 -21.03
C HIS A 62 -5.51 8.29 -19.49
N LEU A 63 -4.40 7.99 -18.82
CA LEU A 63 -4.33 7.85 -17.37
C LEU A 63 -3.61 9.06 -16.77
N HIS A 64 -4.27 9.74 -15.84
CA HIS A 64 -3.69 10.85 -15.10
C HIS A 64 -3.59 10.49 -13.62
N PHE A 65 -2.41 10.76 -13.06
CA PHE A 65 -2.07 10.57 -11.66
C PHE A 65 -1.88 11.96 -11.03
N PRO A 66 -2.80 12.42 -10.16
CA PRO A 66 -2.63 13.70 -9.50
C PRO A 66 -1.38 13.71 -8.61
N PRO A 67 -0.46 14.69 -8.75
CA PRO A 67 0.82 14.67 -8.02
C PRO A 67 0.66 14.79 -6.50
N ASN A 68 -0.44 15.39 -6.04
CA ASN A 68 -0.72 15.62 -4.62
C ASN A 68 -1.78 14.65 -4.05
N ASP A 69 -2.30 13.73 -4.87
CA ASP A 69 -3.29 12.76 -4.42
C ASP A 69 -2.91 11.37 -4.94
N ASN A 70 -2.34 10.60 -4.03
CA ASN A 70 -1.86 9.26 -4.31
C ASN A 70 -2.94 8.17 -4.17
N LYS A 71 -4.20 8.58 -4.02
CA LYS A 71 -5.39 7.73 -3.94
C LYS A 71 -6.27 7.84 -5.18
N ALA A 72 -6.05 8.86 -5.99
CA ALA A 72 -6.85 9.12 -7.18
C ALA A 72 -6.20 8.59 -8.46
N LEU A 73 -7.03 8.05 -9.35
CA LEU A 73 -6.67 7.75 -10.74
C LEU A 73 -7.77 8.32 -11.64
N VAL A 74 -7.36 9.08 -12.65
CA VAL A 74 -8.31 9.68 -13.61
C VAL A 74 -8.08 9.06 -14.98
N LEU A 75 -9.16 8.58 -15.60
CA LEU A 75 -9.17 7.99 -16.93
C LEU A 75 -9.93 8.90 -17.90
N SER A 76 -9.26 9.37 -18.94
CA SER A 76 -9.82 10.21 -19.99
C SER A 76 -9.96 9.41 -21.28
N LYS A 77 -11.19 9.13 -21.73
CA LYS A 77 -11.43 8.47 -23.02
C LYS A 77 -11.92 9.49 -24.06
N PRO A 78 -11.25 9.62 -25.21
CA PRO A 78 -11.80 10.38 -26.32
C PRO A 78 -13.05 9.65 -26.85
N GLU A 79 -14.16 10.37 -27.00
CA GLU A 79 -15.41 9.81 -27.49
C GLU A 79 -15.34 9.62 -29.01
N GLU A 80 -15.46 8.38 -29.50
CA GLU A 80 -15.29 8.06 -30.94
C GLU A 80 -16.51 8.39 -31.82
N VAL A 81 -17.64 8.91 -31.28
CA VAL A 81 -18.88 9.07 -32.07
C VAL A 81 -19.64 10.41 -31.89
N ARG A 82 -19.32 11.33 -32.82
CA ARG A 82 -20.23 12.08 -33.74
C ARG A 82 -21.22 13.16 -33.25
N HIS A 83 -21.11 14.31 -33.91
CA HIS A 83 -22.10 15.34 -34.27
C HIS A 83 -22.35 16.58 -33.40
N PHE A 84 -22.05 16.62 -32.10
CA PHE A 84 -22.27 17.87 -31.33
C PHE A 84 -21.26 18.04 -30.19
N GLY A 85 -20.14 18.74 -30.46
CA GLY A 85 -19.27 19.30 -29.42
C GLY A 85 -18.75 18.30 -28.37
N GLY A 86 -18.23 17.15 -28.83
CA GLY A 86 -17.76 16.05 -27.97
C GLY A 86 -16.79 16.54 -26.90
N ARG A 87 -17.13 16.28 -25.64
CA ARG A 87 -16.24 16.48 -24.49
C ARG A 87 -15.66 15.12 -24.11
N ASP A 88 -14.37 15.07 -23.84
CA ASP A 88 -13.73 13.84 -23.35
C ASP A 88 -14.48 13.28 -22.13
N VAL A 89 -14.75 11.97 -22.15
CA VAL A 89 -15.40 11.30 -21.04
C VAL A 89 -14.35 10.99 -19.99
N ARG A 90 -14.51 11.61 -18.82
CA ARG A 90 -13.62 11.49 -17.68
C ARG A 90 -14.22 10.55 -16.63
N TYR A 91 -13.42 9.60 -16.17
CA TYR A 91 -13.75 8.71 -15.05
C TYR A 91 -12.78 8.95 -13.90
N ASP A 92 -13.30 9.32 -12.74
CA ASP A 92 -12.53 9.52 -11.52
C ASP A 92 -12.65 8.28 -10.62
N PHE A 93 -11.53 7.69 -10.25
CA PHE A 93 -11.45 6.54 -9.35
C PHE A 93 -10.70 6.91 -8.07
N SER A 94 -11.12 6.34 -6.94
CA SER A 94 -10.51 6.52 -5.63
C SER A 94 -10.18 5.18 -5.00
N PHE A 95 -8.98 5.08 -4.40
CA PHE A 95 -8.37 3.87 -3.86
C PHE A 95 -7.68 4.17 -2.51
N ASP A 96 -7.23 3.14 -1.81
CA ASP A 96 -6.37 3.34 -0.63
C ASP A 96 -4.96 3.83 -1.00
N ARG A 97 -4.48 3.38 -2.16
CA ARG A 97 -3.25 3.83 -2.81
C ARG A 97 -3.29 3.48 -4.30
N VAL A 98 -2.79 4.39 -5.12
CA VAL A 98 -2.48 4.19 -6.54
C VAL A 98 -0.97 4.16 -6.71
N PHE A 99 -0.47 3.13 -7.39
CA PHE A 99 0.93 2.94 -7.76
C PHE A 99 1.08 3.18 -9.26
N PRO A 100 1.71 4.29 -9.68
CA PRO A 100 2.01 4.56 -11.08
C PRO A 100 2.95 3.49 -11.69
N PRO A 101 3.09 3.46 -13.02
CA PRO A 101 3.93 2.47 -13.69
C PRO A 101 5.39 2.46 -13.22
N GLY A 102 5.93 3.61 -12.80
CA GLY A 102 7.30 3.71 -12.30
C GLY A 102 7.53 3.13 -10.90
N THR A 103 6.48 2.70 -10.19
CA THR A 103 6.63 2.17 -8.83
C THR A 103 7.28 0.79 -8.83
N SER A 104 8.34 0.65 -8.04
CA SER A 104 9.08 -0.58 -7.85
C SER A 104 8.29 -1.62 -7.05
N GLN A 105 8.69 -2.90 -7.17
CA GLN A 105 8.10 -3.96 -6.34
C GLN A 105 8.37 -3.76 -4.85
N GLN A 106 9.53 -3.20 -4.50
CA GLN A 106 9.91 -2.93 -3.13
C GLN A 106 8.96 -1.92 -2.48
N GLU A 107 8.68 -0.81 -3.15
CA GLU A 107 7.75 0.22 -2.65
C GLU A 107 6.32 -0.31 -2.50
N VAL A 108 5.86 -1.15 -3.45
CA VAL A 108 4.56 -1.81 -3.34
C VAL A 108 4.54 -2.75 -2.14
N PHE A 109 5.61 -3.54 -1.93
CA PHE A 109 5.71 -4.45 -0.81
C PHE A 109 5.73 -3.72 0.52
N GLU A 110 6.47 -2.61 0.66
CA GLU A 110 6.54 -1.83 1.90
C GLU A 110 5.16 -1.33 2.37
N GLU A 111 4.30 -0.93 1.44
CA GLU A 111 2.92 -0.50 1.75
C GLU A 111 2.03 -1.67 2.21
N ILE A 112 2.24 -2.86 1.63
CA ILE A 112 1.44 -4.07 1.89
C ILE A 112 1.97 -4.87 3.07
N ALA A 113 3.26 -4.79 3.36
CA ALA A 113 3.95 -5.59 4.39
C ALA A 113 3.34 -5.39 5.78
N LEU A 114 2.78 -4.21 6.05
CA LEU A 114 2.08 -3.93 7.30
C LEU A 114 0.88 -4.87 7.50
N LEU A 115 0.21 -5.33 6.45
CA LEU A 115 -0.92 -6.28 6.56
C LEU A 115 -0.47 -7.69 6.96
N VAL A 116 0.83 -7.99 6.87
CA VAL A 116 1.40 -9.28 7.24
C VAL A 116 2.02 -9.15 8.63
N GLN A 117 1.36 -9.72 9.63
CA GLN A 117 1.89 -9.77 10.99
C GLN A 117 2.60 -11.12 11.20
N VAL A 118 3.91 -11.10 11.40
CA VAL A 118 4.73 -12.23 11.88
C VAL A 118 5.06 -12.06 13.37
#